data_AF-A0A3S2U0Q8-F1
#
_entry.id   AF-A0A3S2U0Q8-F1
#
_cell.length_a   1.000
_cell.length_b   1.000
_cell.length_c   1.000
_cell.angle_alpha   90.00
_cell.angle_beta   90.00
_cell.angle_gamma   90.00
#
_symmetry.space_group_name_H-M   'P 1'
#
loop_
_entity.id
_entity.type
_entity.pdbx_description
1 polymer ?
#
loop_
_entity_poly.entity_id
_entity_poly.type
_entity_poly.pdbx_seq_one_letter_code
_entity_poly.pdbx_strand_id
1 'polypeptide(L)'
;MDLSNASQAHAEWKVKFGMAIQQKSKMDASSIAMDNCCPLGQWLHGEAKGLYNRLPAYRECLGKHAEFHRAAGQVAAAINRGDYAGASAMLEAGTPYAGASSAVGSAILGLKKAISAPATV
;
A
#
# COMPACT_ATOMS: atom_id res chain seq x y z
N MET A 1 10.87 -2.33 -12.03
CA MET A 1 10.33 -2.28 -10.65
C MET A 1 10.97 -3.40 -9.83
N ASP A 2 11.46 -3.12 -8.62
CA ASP A 2 11.88 -4.16 -7.66
C ASP A 2 10.75 -4.37 -6.62
N LEU A 3 10.06 -5.49 -6.73
CA LEU A 3 8.91 -5.81 -5.85
C LEU A 3 9.32 -6.08 -4.40
N SER A 4 10.58 -6.46 -4.14
CA SER A 4 11.08 -6.63 -2.77
C SER A 4 11.18 -5.27 -2.07
N ASN A 5 11.76 -4.29 -2.75
CA ASN A 5 11.85 -2.92 -2.26
C ASN A 5 10.46 -2.28 -2.14
N ALA A 6 9.55 -2.56 -3.07
CA ALA A 6 8.18 -2.09 -2.98
C ALA A 6 7.46 -2.63 -1.74
N SER A 7 7.60 -3.93 -1.43
CA SER A 7 7.03 -4.52 -0.22
C SER A 7 7.58 -3.87 1.05
N GLN A 8 8.90 -3.63 1.10
CA GLN A 8 9.53 -2.97 2.24
C GLN A 8 9.05 -1.52 2.42
N ALA A 9 8.98 -0.75 1.33
CA ALA A 9 8.48 0.61 1.36
C ALA A 9 7.02 0.70 1.87
N HIS A 10 6.21 -0.34 1.64
CA HIS A 10 4.85 -0.40 2.15
C HIS A 10 4.79 -0.71 3.66
N ALA A 11 5.68 -1.58 4.15
CA ALA A 11 5.80 -1.88 5.59
C ALA A 11 6.19 -0.64 6.42
N GLU A 12 6.93 0.30 5.83
CA GLU A 12 7.37 1.53 6.49
C GLU A 12 6.25 2.55 6.76
N TRP A 13 5.09 2.43 6.11
CA TRP A 13 4.02 3.42 6.28
C TRP A 13 3.52 3.54 7.72
N LYS A 14 3.48 2.43 8.47
CA LYS A 14 3.08 2.48 9.89
C LYS A 14 4.03 3.36 10.71
N VAL A 15 5.34 3.28 10.42
CA VAL A 15 6.35 4.14 11.05
C VAL A 15 6.16 5.60 10.65
N LYS A 16 5.95 5.87 9.35
CA LYS A 16 5.70 7.23 8.84
C LYS A 16 4.47 7.88 9.48
N PHE A 17 3.37 7.14 9.62
CA PHE A 17 2.18 7.61 10.33
C PHE A 17 2.45 7.84 11.82
N GLY A 18 3.15 6.92 12.49
CA GLY A 18 3.54 7.09 13.90
C GLY A 18 4.37 8.36 14.13
N MET A 19 5.34 8.64 13.25
CA MET A 19 6.14 9.87 13.30
C MET A 19 5.28 11.11 13.07
N ALA A 20 4.39 11.10 12.07
CA ALA A 20 3.51 12.24 11.79
C ALA A 20 2.54 12.54 12.95
N ILE A 21 2.04 11.50 13.61
CA ILE A 21 1.23 11.62 14.83
C ILE A 21 2.04 12.27 15.96
N GLN A 22 3.26 11.77 16.23
CA GLN A 22 4.13 12.29 17.29
C GLN A 22 4.54 13.75 17.04
N GLN A 23 4.89 14.08 15.80
CA GLN A 23 5.33 15.41 15.39
C GLN A 23 4.15 16.36 15.14
N LYS A 24 2.91 15.87 15.18
CA LYS A 24 1.70 16.61 14.80
C LYS A 24 1.80 17.24 13.41
N SER A 25 2.54 16.58 12.51
CA SER A 25 2.80 17.08 11.16
C SER A 25 1.71 16.64 10.19
N LYS A 26 1.42 17.51 9.22
CA LYS A 26 0.44 17.19 8.17
C LYS A 26 1.06 16.29 7.12
N MET A 27 0.21 15.51 6.46
CA MET A 27 0.56 14.65 5.34
C MET A 27 -0.31 14.96 4.12
N ASP A 28 0.17 14.69 2.92
CA ASP A 28 -0.64 14.83 1.70
C ASP A 28 -1.64 13.67 1.59
N ALA A 29 -2.74 13.76 2.33
CA ALA A 29 -3.77 12.72 2.38
C ALA A 29 -4.39 12.42 1.01
N SER A 30 -4.49 13.43 0.13
CA SER A 30 -5.02 13.28 -1.22
C SER A 30 -4.11 12.38 -2.06
N SER A 31 -2.80 12.68 -2.11
CA SER A 31 -1.85 11.83 -2.83
C SER A 31 -1.68 10.45 -2.20
N ILE A 32 -1.76 10.35 -0.86
CA ILE A 32 -1.67 9.06 -0.15
C ILE A 32 -2.87 8.17 -0.44
N ALA A 33 -4.07 8.73 -0.63
CA ALA A 33 -5.26 7.96 -0.95
C ALA A 33 -5.26 7.38 -2.37
N MET A 34 -4.43 7.95 -3.26
CA MET A 34 -4.34 7.56 -4.66
C MET A 34 -3.37 6.39 -4.85
N ASP A 35 -3.85 5.32 -5.46
CA ASP A 35 -3.10 4.07 -5.65
C ASP A 35 -2.21 4.09 -6.91
N ASN A 36 -2.07 5.24 -7.55
CA ASN A 36 -1.23 5.44 -8.74
C ASN A 36 -0.16 6.54 -8.55
N CYS A 37 -0.03 7.09 -7.33
CA CYS A 37 0.97 8.13 -7.03
C CYS A 37 2.30 7.58 -6.55
N CYS A 38 2.33 6.41 -5.89
CA CYS A 38 3.57 5.79 -5.43
C CYS A 38 4.29 5.03 -6.58
N PRO A 39 5.61 4.76 -6.49
CA PRO A 39 6.34 4.08 -7.55
C PRO A 39 5.74 2.71 -7.93
N LEU A 40 5.26 1.93 -6.95
CA LEU A 40 4.59 0.65 -7.22
C LEU A 40 3.28 0.87 -7.98
N GLY A 41 2.45 1.81 -7.54
CA GLY A 41 1.19 2.17 -8.19
C GLY A 41 1.38 2.62 -9.63
N GLN A 42 2.34 3.50 -9.90
CA GLN A 42 2.68 3.96 -11.24
C GLN A 42 3.06 2.78 -12.15
N TRP A 43 3.82 1.82 -11.64
CA TRP A 43 4.21 0.62 -12.38
C TRP A 43 3.02 -0.34 -12.59
N LEU A 44 2.19 -0.56 -11.56
CA LEU A 44 1.00 -1.42 -11.62
C LEU A 44 -0.02 -0.92 -12.65
N HIS A 45 -0.27 0.39 -12.69
CA HIS A 45 -1.19 1.02 -13.63
C HIS A 45 -0.58 1.23 -15.03
N GLY A 46 0.75 1.28 -15.12
CA GLY A 46 1.51 1.45 -16.35
C GLY A 46 2.02 0.12 -16.93
N GLU A 47 3.33 -0.06 -16.92
CA GLU A 47 4.05 -1.17 -17.57
C GLU A 47 3.48 -2.56 -17.20
N ALA A 48 3.22 -2.81 -15.91
CA ALA A 48 2.74 -4.11 -15.43
C ALA A 48 1.38 -4.49 -16.02
N LYS A 49 0.54 -3.50 -16.34
CA LYS A 49 -0.76 -3.73 -16.97
C LYS A 49 -0.60 -4.35 -18.36
N GLY A 50 0.39 -3.92 -19.14
CA GLY A 50 0.67 -4.49 -20.46
C GLY A 50 1.19 -5.92 -20.37
N LEU A 51 2.09 -6.16 -19.41
CA LEU A 51 2.81 -7.44 -19.28
C LEU A 51 2.01 -8.51 -18.56
N TYR A 52 1.27 -8.15 -17.50
CA TYR A 52 0.80 -9.09 -16.49
C TYR A 52 -0.71 -9.07 -16.25
N ASN A 53 -1.51 -8.30 -17.01
CA ASN A 53 -2.96 -8.20 -16.74
C ASN A 53 -3.72 -9.53 -16.72
N ARG A 54 -3.20 -10.57 -17.39
CA ARG A 54 -3.80 -11.90 -17.44
C ARG A 54 -3.54 -12.69 -16.16
N LEU A 55 -2.46 -12.39 -15.43
CA LEU A 55 -2.11 -13.07 -14.18
C LEU A 55 -3.12 -12.71 -13.08
N PRO A 56 -3.74 -13.71 -12.41
CA PRO A 56 -4.58 -13.45 -11.25
C PRO A 56 -3.84 -12.69 -10.14
N ALA A 57 -2.57 -13.03 -9.90
CA ALA A 57 -1.72 -12.37 -8.91
C ALA A 57 -1.51 -10.87 -9.19
N TYR A 58 -1.51 -10.44 -10.46
CA TYR A 58 -1.46 -9.02 -10.81
C TYR A 58 -2.74 -8.30 -10.41
N ARG A 59 -3.90 -8.87 -10.77
CA ARG A 59 -5.21 -8.28 -10.43
C ARG A 59 -5.42 -8.19 -8.93
N GLU A 60 -4.99 -9.22 -8.21
CA GLU A 60 -5.00 -9.24 -6.75
C GLU A 60 -4.09 -8.15 -6.16
N CYS A 61 -2.84 -8.06 -6.62
CA CYS A 61 -1.90 -7.03 -6.18
C CYS A 61 -2.42 -5.61 -6.44
N LEU A 62 -2.97 -5.35 -7.62
CA LEU A 62 -3.60 -4.07 -7.95
C LEU A 62 -4.75 -3.73 -7.00
N GLY A 63 -5.64 -4.69 -6.73
CA GLY A 63 -6.77 -4.50 -5.80
C GLY A 63 -6.31 -4.23 -4.37
N LYS A 64 -5.37 -5.05 -3.84
CA LYS A 64 -4.84 -4.88 -2.48
C LYS A 64 -4.03 -3.60 -2.31
N HIS A 65 -3.35 -3.15 -3.37
CA HIS A 65 -2.69 -1.86 -3.40
C HIS A 65 -3.68 -0.70 -3.26
N ALA A 66 -4.79 -0.73 -4.00
CA ALA A 66 -5.83 0.29 -3.90
C ALA A 66 -6.51 0.30 -2.52
N GLU A 67 -6.82 -0.88 -1.97
CA GLU A 67 -7.36 -1.01 -0.61
C GLU A 67 -6.42 -0.41 0.44
N PHE A 68 -5.12 -0.69 0.33
CA PHE A 68 -4.09 -0.13 1.21
C PHE A 68 -4.05 1.39 1.15
N HIS A 69 -3.94 1.97 -0.04
CA HIS A 69 -3.86 3.43 -0.20
C HIS A 69 -5.13 4.13 0.29
N ARG A 70 -6.31 3.55 0.07
CA ARG A 70 -7.56 4.08 0.65
C ARG A 70 -7.50 4.12 2.18
N ALA A 71 -7.07 3.04 2.83
CA ALA A 71 -6.95 3.00 4.29
C ALA A 71 -5.86 3.96 4.81
N ALA A 72 -4.72 4.03 4.13
CA ALA A 72 -3.63 4.95 4.42
C ALA A 72 -4.09 6.43 4.32
N GLY A 73 -4.89 6.76 3.30
CA GLY A 73 -5.48 8.08 3.13
C GLY A 73 -6.42 8.47 4.28
N GLN A 74 -7.18 7.51 4.83
CA GLN A 74 -8.03 7.74 6.00
C GLN A 74 -7.19 8.04 7.25
N VAL A 75 -6.07 7.35 7.46
CA VAL A 75 -5.13 7.64 8.56
C VAL A 75 -4.54 9.03 8.39
N ALA A 76 -4.05 9.38 7.19
CA ALA A 76 -3.52 10.70 6.90
C ALA A 76 -4.55 11.82 7.13
N ALA A 77 -5.81 11.60 6.74
CA ALA A 77 -6.90 12.52 7.01
C ALA A 77 -7.17 12.69 8.52
N ALA A 78 -7.00 11.61 9.32
CA ALA A 78 -7.10 11.66 10.78
C ALA A 78 -6.01 12.50 11.43
N ILE A 79 -4.78 12.36 10.96
CA ILE A 79 -3.66 13.18 11.39
C ILE A 79 -3.91 14.65 11.05
N ASN A 80 -4.35 14.93 9.82
CA ASN A 80 -4.57 16.29 9.34
C ASN A 80 -5.70 17.05 10.06
N ARG A 81 -6.70 16.34 10.58
CA ARG A 81 -7.79 16.92 11.40
C ARG A 81 -7.43 17.07 12.89
N GLY A 82 -6.20 16.70 13.28
CA GLY A 82 -5.73 16.75 14.66
C GLY A 82 -6.24 15.61 15.56
N ASP A 83 -6.89 14.59 14.98
CA ASP A 83 -7.38 13.42 15.70
C ASP A 83 -6.26 12.37 15.84
N TYR A 84 -5.25 12.70 16.64
CA TYR A 84 -4.06 11.87 16.83
C TYR A 84 -4.35 10.57 17.59
N ALA A 85 -5.32 10.59 18.50
CA ALA A 85 -5.77 9.40 19.23
C ALA A 85 -6.49 8.44 18.28
N GLY A 86 -7.42 8.93 17.46
CA GLY A 86 -8.09 8.14 16.43
C GLY A 86 -7.10 7.63 15.38
N ALA A 87 -6.17 8.47 14.92
CA ALA A 87 -5.12 8.06 13.98
C ALA A 87 -4.25 6.92 14.54
N SER A 88 -3.85 6.99 15.82
CA SER A 88 -3.11 5.92 16.50
C SER A 88 -3.93 4.63 16.56
N ALA A 89 -5.20 4.72 16.98
CA ALA A 89 -6.10 3.57 17.06
C ALA A 89 -6.31 2.88 15.69
N MET A 90 -6.31 3.64 14.60
CA MET A 90 -6.40 3.10 13.24
C MET A 90 -5.17 2.29 12.81
N LEU A 91 -4.02 2.42 13.49
CA LEU A 91 -2.78 1.69 13.18
C LEU A 91 -2.66 0.35 13.93
N GLU A 92 -3.57 0.09 14.88
CA GLU A 92 -3.55 -1.09 15.72
C GLU A 92 -3.95 -2.36 14.97
N ALA A 93 -3.59 -3.52 15.55
CA ALA A 93 -3.95 -4.81 14.97
C ALA A 93 -5.49 -4.98 14.89
N GLY A 94 -5.96 -5.70 13.87
CA GLY A 94 -7.40 -5.92 13.65
C GLY A 94 -8.15 -4.75 13.01
N THR A 95 -7.46 -3.64 12.72
CA THR A 95 -8.06 -2.49 12.01
C THR A 95 -8.05 -2.69 10.49
N PRO A 96 -8.87 -1.92 9.75
CA PRO A 96 -8.84 -1.92 8.29
C PRO A 96 -7.45 -1.59 7.71
N TYR A 97 -6.72 -0.64 8.29
CA TYR A 97 -5.37 -0.30 7.83
C TYR A 97 -4.38 -1.44 8.08
N ALA A 98 -4.38 -2.05 9.28
CA ALA A 98 -3.47 -3.15 9.56
C ALA A 98 -3.73 -4.35 8.63
N GLY A 99 -5.00 -4.70 8.41
CA GLY A 99 -5.39 -5.75 7.46
C GLY A 99 -4.93 -5.46 6.02
N ALA A 100 -5.18 -4.24 5.53
CA ALA A 100 -4.76 -3.83 4.19
C ALA A 100 -3.22 -3.78 4.05
N SER A 101 -2.51 -3.33 5.09
CA SER A 101 -1.04 -3.28 5.12
C SER A 101 -0.42 -4.67 5.04
N SER A 102 -0.97 -5.67 5.74
CA SER A 102 -0.51 -7.06 5.62
C SER A 102 -0.85 -7.63 4.24
N ALA A 103 -2.09 -7.42 3.77
CA ALA A 103 -2.56 -7.96 2.51
C ALA A 103 -1.76 -7.45 1.30
N VAL A 104 -1.44 -6.15 1.24
CA VAL A 104 -0.63 -5.60 0.13
C VAL A 104 0.78 -6.18 0.12
N GLY A 105 1.42 -6.36 1.28
CA GLY A 105 2.74 -7.00 1.37
C GLY A 105 2.72 -8.44 0.83
N SER A 106 1.74 -9.24 1.26
CA SER A 106 1.54 -10.60 0.73
C SER A 106 1.26 -10.60 -0.76
N ALA A 107 0.44 -9.69 -1.27
CA ALA A 107 0.10 -9.62 -2.69
C ALA A 107 1.29 -9.19 -3.56
N ILE A 108 2.14 -8.28 -3.09
CA ILE A 108 3.38 -7.90 -3.77
C ILE A 108 4.33 -9.09 -3.90
N LEU A 109 4.52 -9.85 -2.81
CA LEU A 109 5.33 -11.07 -2.83
C LEU A 109 4.73 -12.17 -3.70
N GLY A 110 3.39 -12.30 -3.70
CA GLY A 110 2.65 -13.21 -4.57
C GLY A 110 2.85 -12.88 -6.05
N LEU A 111 2.74 -11.61 -6.43
CA LEU A 111 3.02 -11.15 -7.79
C LEU A 111 4.47 -11.41 -8.17
N LYS A 112 5.43 -11.12 -7.28
CA LYS A 112 6.85 -11.42 -7.49
C LYS A 112 7.07 -12.90 -7.82
N LYS A 113 6.47 -13.80 -7.04
CA LYS A 113 6.57 -15.25 -7.28
C LYS A 113 5.96 -15.63 -8.64
N ALA A 114 4.82 -15.05 -9.00
CA ALA A 114 4.13 -15.35 -10.26
C ALA A 114 4.93 -14.88 -11.49
N ILE A 115 5.59 -13.72 -11.43
CA ILE A 115 6.40 -13.21 -12.55
C ILE A 115 7.74 -13.94 -12.70
N SER A 116 8.24 -14.55 -11.61
CA SER A 116 9.49 -15.32 -11.61
C SER A 116 9.28 -16.82 -11.88
N ALA A 117 8.02 -17.29 -11.92
CA ALA A 117 7.73 -18.67 -12.26
C ALA A 117 7.97 -18.90 -13.76
N PRO A 118 8.69 -19.96 -14.16
CA PRO A 118 8.76 -20.34 -15.57
C PRO A 118 7.35 -20.67 -16.06
N ALA A 119 7.02 -20.26 -17.29
CA ALA A 119 5.80 -20.70 -17.93
C ALA A 119 5.80 -22.23 -17.97
N THR A 120 4.90 -22.86 -17.22
CA THR A 120 4.61 -24.28 -17.37
C THR A 120 4.13 -24.51 -18.80
N VAL A 121 4.98 -25.17 -19.58
CA VAL A 121 4.72 -25.70 -20.93
C VAL A 121 3.59 -26.72 -20.86
#